data_AF-W5SC11-F1
#
_entry.id   AF-W5SC11-F1
#
_cell.length_a   1.000
_cell.length_b   1.000
_cell.length_c   1.000
_cell.angle_alpha   90.00
_cell.angle_beta   90.00
_cell.angle_gamma   90.00
#
_symmetry.space_group_name_H-M   'P 1'
#
loop_
_entity.id
_entity.type
_entity.pdbx_description
1 polymer ?
#
loop_
_entity_poly.entity_id
_entity_poly.type
_entity_poly.pdbx_seq_one_letter_code
_entity_poly.pdbx_strand_id
1 'polypeptide(L)' 'QHKWAGPFMHPVDVEGLGLQDYFQVIEKPMDFTTIRNKMEVNDGTGYKN' A
#
# COMPACT_ATOMS: atom_id res chain seq x y z
N GLN A 1 13.32 -0.06 -11.21
CA GLN A 1 12.43 0.65 -10.24
C GLN A 1 12.15 2.04 -10.81
N HIS A 2 10.91 2.53 -10.76
CA HIS A 2 10.56 3.85 -11.33
C HIS A 2 11.05 4.99 -10.41
N LYS A 3 11.55 6.09 -10.98
CA LYS A 3 12.20 7.21 -10.24
C LYS A 3 11.36 7.77 -9.08
N TRP A 4 10.04 7.73 -9.20
CA TRP A 4 9.10 8.32 -8.23
C TRP A 4 8.34 7.27 -7.41
N ALA A 5 8.72 6.00 -7.48
CA ALA A 5 7.99 4.93 -6.81
C ALA A 5 8.19 4.91 -5.28
N GLY A 6 9.25 5.54 -4.76
CA GLY A 6 9.66 5.48 -3.35
C GLY A 6 8.52 5.60 -2.33
N PRO A 7 7.70 6.66 -2.38
CA PRO A 7 6.59 6.87 -1.43
C PRO A 7 5.51 5.78 -1.43
N PHE A 8 5.43 4.97 -2.49
CA PHE A 8 4.40 3.93 -2.65
C PHE A 8 4.94 2.52 -2.44
N MET A 9 6.25 2.36 -2.20
CA MET A 9 6.87 1.04 -2.03
C MET A 9 6.41 0.32 -0.76
N HIS A 10 5.93 1.06 0.24
CA HIS A 10 5.50 0.59 1.55
C HIS A 10 4.27 1.38 2.02
N PRO A 11 3.54 0.89 3.04
CA PRO A 11 2.50 1.68 3.70
C PRO A 11 3.02 3.05 4.13
N VAL A 12 2.15 4.07 4.10
CA VAL A 12 2.49 5.41 4.55
C VAL A 12 2.85 5.38 6.04
N ASP A 13 4.03 5.91 6.38
CA ASP A 13 4.46 6.08 7.77
C ASP A 13 3.80 7.31 8.39
N VAL A 14 2.56 7.12 8.85
CA VAL A 14 1.70 8.19 9.38
C VAL A 14 2.32 8.87 10.60
N GLU A 15 2.93 8.10 11.50
CA GLU A 15 3.56 8.63 12.71
C GLU A 15 4.86 9.37 12.38
N GLY A 16 5.74 8.76 11.58
CA GLY A 16 7.02 9.36 11.19
C GLY A 16 6.86 10.62 10.35
N LEU A 17 5.75 10.76 9.62
CA LEU A 17 5.42 11.95 8.84
C LEU A 17 4.52 12.95 9.60
N GLY A 18 4.05 12.61 10.80
CA GLY A 18 3.19 13.47 11.62
C GLY A 18 1.79 13.73 11.05
N LEU A 19 1.23 12.81 10.28
CA LEU A 19 -0.03 12.97 9.56
C LEU A 19 -1.25 12.61 10.43
N GLN A 20 -1.63 13.47 11.36
CA GLN A 20 -2.63 13.17 12.38
C GLN A 20 -4.04 12.87 11.84
N ASP A 21 -4.40 13.42 10.69
CA ASP A 21 -5.71 13.26 10.04
C ASP A 21 -5.70 12.21 8.92
N TYR A 22 -4.58 11.49 8.71
CA TYR A 22 -4.40 10.60 7.56
C TYR A 22 -5.55 9.59 7.41
N PHE A 23 -5.91 8.91 8.48
CA PHE A 23 -7.00 7.91 8.45
C PHE A 23 -8.41 8.53 8.49
N GLN A 24 -8.54 9.84 8.73
CA GLN A 24 -9.81 10.56 8.59
C GLN A 24 -10.10 10.88 7.12
N VAL A 25 -9.05 11.15 6.35
CA VAL A 25 -9.13 11.51 4.93
C VAL A 25 -9.01 10.28 4.02
N ILE A 26 -8.12 9.34 4.36
CA ILE A 26 -7.82 8.14 3.58
C ILE A 26 -8.50 6.93 4.22
N GLU A 27 -9.70 6.62 3.75
CA GLU A 27 -10.53 5.52 4.27
C GLU A 27 -9.90 4.14 4.03
N LYS A 28 -9.19 3.95 2.91
CA LYS A 28 -8.62 2.65 2.49
C LYS A 28 -7.16 2.80 2.08
N PRO A 29 -6.22 2.79 3.05
CA PRO A 29 -4.78 2.85 2.78
C PRO A 29 -4.33 1.71 1.85
N MET A 30 -3.37 2.00 0.96
CA MET A 30 -2.82 1.05 0.00
C MET A 30 -1.39 1.42 -0.38
N ASP A 31 -0.60 0.41 -0.76
CA ASP A 31 0.78 0.54 -1.22
C ASP A 31 1.17 -0.64 -2.14
N PHE A 32 2.35 -0.57 -2.77
CA PHE A 32 2.80 -1.59 -3.72
C PHE A 32 3.14 -2.93 -3.08
N THR A 33 3.57 -3.00 -1.81
CA THR A 33 3.72 -4.30 -1.15
C THR A 33 2.37 -4.95 -0.91
N THR A 34 1.35 -4.19 -0.51
CA THR A 34 -0.01 -4.71 -0.37
C THR A 34 -0.57 -5.23 -1.70
N ILE A 35 -0.35 -4.50 -2.80
CA ILE A 35 -0.77 -4.94 -4.15
C ILE A 35 -0.03 -6.22 -4.55
N ARG A 36 1.31 -6.24 -4.42
CA ARG A 36 2.13 -7.41 -4.76
C ARG A 36 1.68 -8.64 -3.99
N ASN A 37 1.51 -8.52 -2.68
CA ASN A 37 1.09 -9.64 -1.84
C ASN A 37 -0.24 -10.23 -2.33
N LYS A 38 -1.22 -9.39 -2.68
CA LYS A 38 -2.50 -9.86 -3.23
C LYS A 38 -2.37 -10.54 -4.60
N MET A 39 -1.40 -10.15 -5.41
CA MET A 39 -1.12 -10.79 -6.69
C MET A 39 -0.40 -12.15 -6.51
N GLU A 40 0.43 -12.29 -5.48
CA GLU A 40 1.22 -13.49 -5.20
C GLU A 40 0.49 -14.52 -4.32
N VAL A 41 -0.70 -14.18 -3.81
CA VAL A 41 -1.52 -15.08 -2.99
C VAL A 41 -1.97 -16.29 -3.81
N ASN A 42 -1.37 -17.45 -3.52
CA ASN A 42 -1.59 -18.73 -4.22
C ASN A 42 -2.68 -19.63 -3.61
N ASP A 43 -3.42 -19.16 -2.60
CA ASP A 43 -4.48 -19.93 -1.91
C ASP A 43 -5.82 -19.96 -2.66
N GLY A 44 -5.84 -19.47 -3.91
CA GLY A 44 -7.04 -19.39 -4.74
C GLY A 44 -7.87 -18.12 -4.54
N THR A 45 -7.49 -17.23 -3.62
CA THR A 45 -8.09 -15.88 -3.44
C THR A 45 -7.30 -14.76 -4.14
N GLY A 46 -6.11 -15.06 -4.66
CA GLY A 46 -5.32 -14.13 -5.46
C GLY A 46 -6.07 -13.65 -6.70
N TYR A 47 -5.64 -12.50 -7.23
CA TYR A 47 -6.25 -11.92 -8.43
C TYR A 47 -6.23 -12.91 -9.60
N LYS A 48 -7.41 -13.27 -10.10
CA LYS A 48 -7.61 -14.07 -11.31
C LYS A 48 -8.07 -13.14 -12.43
N ASN A 49 -7.40 -13.18 -13.58
CA ASN A 49 -7.83 -12.50 -14.81
C ASN A 49 -8.57 -13.51 -15.69
#